data_AF-A0A7W1BJA6-F1
#
_entry.id   AF-A0A7W1BJA6-F1
#
_cell.length_a   1.000
_cell.length_b   1.000
_cell.length_c   1.000
_cell.angle_alpha   90.00
_cell.angle_beta   90.00
_cell.angle_gamma   90.00
#
_symmetry.space_group_name_H-M   'P 1'
#
loop_
_entity.id
_entity.type
_entity.pdbx_description
1 polymer ?
#
loop_
_entity_poly.entity_id
_entity_poly.type
_entity_poly.pdbx_seq_one_letter_code
_entity_poly.pdbx_strand_id
1 'polypeptide(L)'
;MDSTALGRQWSASAIVWDAAPLVTLPFRETGYFAADIPRAASARIQVRRGQRVVAEVQTQGSLPHEIFIDLFRVSLDSLDAPERVASAADGVMRLDFESNQDTEFILRIQPELLRGIGYTLNVFTEPVLAFPVSGKDGRAIQSRFGADRDAGRRLHKGIDIFAPRGTPALASVSGRVSVGTNNLGGKVVFLRDDRRNLNLYYAHLDTQLVTTGDHANAGDTLGLVGNTGNARRTPPHLHFGIYSRGEGAIDPYSFLVIPLAPVPAVTADTSFIGSLARISARRTTLSRLPGARSTEADTLLRHTVFRVVAATERWYRVTLPDDRSGFVAAASTERLRATIRFHSVRGTTTVRDRPNPAAAVTTVITGNARLPVLGTFENYLLVEDARGGRGWIAGGP
;
A
#
# COMPACT_ATOMS: atom_id res chain seq x y z
N MET A 1 12.47 13.38 -24.71
CA MET A 1 12.02 12.01 -24.37
C MET A 1 10.59 11.76 -24.86
N ASP A 2 9.66 12.69 -24.59
CA ASP A 2 8.21 12.55 -24.90
C ASP A 2 7.84 12.52 -26.39
N SER A 3 8.77 12.85 -27.29
CA SER A 3 8.58 12.76 -28.74
C SER A 3 8.83 11.35 -29.30
N THR A 4 9.42 10.44 -28.51
CA THR A 4 9.68 9.05 -28.93
C THR A 4 8.53 8.12 -28.54
N ALA A 5 8.31 7.04 -29.31
CA ALA A 5 7.28 6.05 -28.97
C ALA A 5 7.53 5.42 -27.58
N LEU A 6 8.79 5.08 -27.29
CA LEU A 6 9.19 4.49 -26.02
C LEU A 6 9.03 5.47 -24.85
N GLY A 7 9.39 6.75 -25.03
CA GLY A 7 9.16 7.79 -24.03
C GLY A 7 7.69 8.03 -23.75
N ARG A 8 6.83 8.09 -24.79
CA ARG A 8 5.38 8.20 -24.60
C ARG A 8 4.79 7.00 -23.88
N GLN A 9 5.23 5.79 -24.21
CA GLN A 9 4.80 4.57 -23.52
C GLN A 9 5.21 4.57 -22.04
N TRP A 10 6.44 4.99 -21.75
CA TRP A 10 6.92 5.12 -20.38
C TRP A 10 6.10 6.15 -19.59
N SER A 11 5.89 7.34 -20.14
CA SER A 11 5.08 8.39 -19.51
C SER A 11 3.62 7.96 -19.34
N ALA A 12 3.02 7.29 -20.32
CA ALA A 12 1.66 6.75 -20.22
C ALA A 12 1.56 5.64 -19.16
N SER A 13 2.57 4.77 -19.06
CA SER A 13 2.64 3.73 -18.03
C SER A 13 2.83 4.28 -16.61
N ALA A 14 3.14 5.57 -16.50
CA ALA A 14 3.25 6.29 -15.23
C ALA A 14 1.89 6.77 -14.70
N ILE A 15 0.85 6.75 -15.56
CA ILE A 15 -0.51 7.28 -15.32
C ILE A 15 -1.48 6.10 -15.28
N VAL A 16 -1.37 5.25 -14.24
CA VAL A 16 -2.21 4.04 -14.08
C VAL A 16 -3.04 4.13 -12.81
N TRP A 17 -3.74 5.25 -12.64
CA TRP A 17 -4.47 5.57 -11.42
C TRP A 17 -5.64 4.60 -11.19
N ASP A 18 -6.47 4.41 -12.21
CA ASP A 18 -7.70 3.62 -12.11
C ASP A 18 -7.43 2.12 -11.94
N ALA A 19 -6.28 1.64 -12.40
CA ALA A 19 -5.89 0.23 -12.25
C ALA A 19 -5.04 -0.05 -11.01
N ALA A 20 -4.71 0.97 -10.20
CA ALA A 20 -3.97 0.77 -8.96
C ALA A 20 -4.85 0.00 -7.96
N PRO A 21 -4.49 -1.24 -7.58
CA PRO A 21 -5.30 -2.01 -6.65
C PRO A 21 -5.25 -1.40 -5.26
N LEU A 22 -6.39 -1.32 -4.58
CA LEU A 22 -6.43 -0.99 -3.16
C LEU A 22 -5.74 -2.10 -2.36
N VAL A 23 -4.84 -1.76 -1.46
CA VAL A 23 -4.15 -2.74 -0.60
C VAL A 23 -4.27 -2.34 0.85
N THR A 24 -4.25 -3.33 1.73
CA THR A 24 -4.20 -3.13 3.17
C THR A 24 -2.75 -3.04 3.61
N LEU A 25 -2.44 -2.06 4.46
CA LEU A 25 -1.12 -1.90 5.06
C LEU A 25 -1.02 -2.67 6.40
N PRO A 26 0.15 -3.25 6.72
CA PRO A 26 1.37 -3.27 5.92
C PRO A 26 1.25 -4.20 4.70
N PHE A 27 1.92 -3.83 3.62
CA PHE A 27 1.87 -4.50 2.32
C PHE A 27 3.28 -4.86 1.85
N ARG A 28 3.41 -6.04 1.25
CA ARG A 28 4.64 -6.47 0.56
C ARG A 28 4.31 -7.04 -0.80
N GLU A 29 5.11 -6.66 -1.79
CA GLU A 29 5.08 -7.22 -3.13
C GLU A 29 6.50 -7.47 -3.62
N THR A 30 6.74 -8.59 -4.29
CA THR A 30 7.99 -8.86 -5.02
C THR A 30 7.66 -9.02 -6.49
N GLY A 31 8.37 -8.31 -7.36
CA GLY A 31 8.07 -8.27 -8.78
C GLY A 31 9.29 -8.10 -9.65
N TYR A 32 9.05 -7.99 -10.95
CA TYR A 32 10.08 -7.79 -11.95
C TYR A 32 9.60 -6.82 -13.03
N PHE A 33 10.42 -5.81 -13.29
CA PHE A 33 10.29 -4.96 -14.47
C PHE A 33 11.12 -5.54 -15.60
N ALA A 34 10.50 -5.81 -16.74
CA ALA A 34 11.19 -6.24 -17.94
C ALA A 34 11.73 -5.01 -18.70
N ALA A 35 12.98 -5.09 -19.18
CA ALA A 35 13.65 -3.98 -19.85
C ALA A 35 12.90 -3.48 -21.10
N ASP A 36 12.21 -4.39 -21.79
CA ASP A 36 11.53 -4.17 -23.06
C ASP A 36 10.05 -3.77 -22.92
N ILE A 37 9.52 -3.76 -21.68
CA ILE A 37 8.11 -3.41 -21.43
C ILE A 37 8.06 -2.26 -20.42
N PRO A 38 7.90 -0.99 -20.88
CA PRO A 38 7.72 0.14 -19.99
C PRO A 38 6.48 -0.06 -19.10
N ARG A 39 6.67 -0.12 -17.78
CA ARG A 39 5.60 -0.29 -16.80
C ARG A 39 5.92 0.45 -15.51
N ALA A 40 4.87 0.78 -14.77
CA ALA A 40 4.96 1.09 -13.35
C ALA A 40 4.21 0.02 -12.54
N ALA A 41 4.63 -0.19 -11.29
CA ALA A 41 3.83 -0.88 -10.30
C ALA A 41 3.16 0.17 -9.41
N SER A 42 1.89 -0.03 -9.11
CA SER A 42 1.10 0.88 -8.27
C SER A 42 0.30 0.12 -7.22
N ALA A 43 0.02 0.83 -6.12
CA ALA A 43 -0.84 0.39 -5.04
C ALA A 43 -1.60 1.61 -4.48
N ARG A 44 -2.92 1.47 -4.36
CA ARG A 44 -3.77 2.45 -3.69
C ARG A 44 -3.85 2.09 -2.21
N ILE A 45 -3.65 3.06 -1.32
CA ILE A 45 -3.52 2.86 0.13
C ILE A 45 -4.37 3.89 0.87
N GLN A 46 -4.99 3.46 1.96
CA GLN A 46 -5.67 4.35 2.90
C GLN A 46 -4.70 4.77 3.99
N VAL A 47 -4.54 6.08 4.19
CA VAL A 47 -3.66 6.64 5.20
C VAL A 47 -4.44 7.68 6.01
N ARG A 48 -4.35 7.58 7.34
CA ARG A 48 -5.01 8.52 8.23
C ARG A 48 -4.11 9.71 8.54
N ARG A 49 -4.73 10.82 8.89
CA ARG A 49 -4.06 11.95 9.51
C ARG A 49 -3.26 11.48 10.72
N GLY A 50 -2.02 11.96 10.84
CA GLY A 50 -1.12 11.57 11.93
C GLY A 50 -0.35 10.28 11.67
N GLN A 51 -0.47 9.69 10.48
CA GLN A 51 0.36 8.58 10.06
C GLN A 51 1.40 9.05 9.04
N ARG A 52 2.60 8.48 9.14
CA ARG A 52 3.63 8.56 8.10
C ARG A 52 3.54 7.31 7.26
N VAL A 53 3.31 7.44 5.95
CA VAL A 53 3.53 6.32 5.03
C VAL A 53 5.02 6.19 4.73
N VAL A 54 5.48 4.95 4.78
CA VAL A 54 6.83 4.55 4.44
C VAL A 54 6.74 3.55 3.29
N ALA A 55 7.43 3.84 2.19
CA ALA A 55 7.61 2.93 1.07
C ALA A 55 9.10 2.66 0.88
N GLU A 56 9.49 1.38 0.95
CA GLU A 56 10.87 0.93 0.76
C GLU A 56 10.94 -0.01 -0.43
N VAL A 57 11.89 0.24 -1.32
CA VAL A 57 12.17 -0.63 -2.46
C VAL A 57 13.54 -1.26 -2.25
N GLN A 58 13.59 -2.57 -2.38
CA GLN A 58 14.84 -3.32 -2.47
C GLN A 58 14.95 -3.88 -3.87
N THR A 59 16.12 -3.75 -4.49
CA THR A 59 16.34 -4.25 -5.84
C THR A 59 17.30 -5.44 -5.84
N GLN A 60 17.17 -6.28 -6.86
CA GLN A 60 18.05 -7.41 -7.09
C GLN A 60 18.86 -7.15 -8.37
N GLY A 61 20.18 -7.16 -8.25
CA GLY A 61 21.09 -6.92 -9.37
C GLY A 61 22.19 -5.92 -9.00
N SER A 62 23.30 -5.96 -9.74
CA SER A 62 24.49 -5.12 -9.49
C SER A 62 24.71 -4.02 -10.52
N LEU A 63 23.92 -4.00 -11.59
CA LEU A 63 24.02 -2.94 -12.59
C LEU A 63 23.43 -1.64 -12.01
N PRO A 64 24.02 -0.47 -12.34
CA PRO A 64 23.41 0.81 -12.03
C PRO A 64 21.99 0.87 -12.57
N HIS A 65 21.07 1.32 -11.72
CA HIS A 65 19.66 1.45 -12.06
C HIS A 65 19.01 2.58 -11.27
N GLU A 66 17.94 3.14 -11.83
CA GLU A 66 17.06 4.08 -11.15
C GLU A 66 15.65 3.52 -11.01
N ILE A 67 15.04 3.76 -9.85
CA ILE A 67 13.61 3.56 -9.59
C ILE A 67 13.07 4.87 -9.01
N PHE A 68 12.04 5.40 -9.66
CA PHE A 68 11.25 6.52 -9.18
C PHE A 68 10.18 6.00 -8.24
N ILE A 69 10.11 6.56 -7.03
CA ILE A 69 9.07 6.26 -6.03
C ILE A 69 8.28 7.54 -5.82
N ASP A 70 6.99 7.51 -6.10
CA ASP A 70 6.12 8.67 -6.08
C ASP A 70 4.83 8.38 -5.33
N LEU A 71 4.35 9.39 -4.61
CA LEU A 71 3.09 9.33 -3.89
C LEU A 71 2.12 10.39 -4.43
N PHE A 72 0.95 9.93 -4.84
CA PHE A 72 -0.12 10.77 -5.36
C PHE A 72 -1.31 10.75 -4.42
N ARG A 73 -1.83 11.91 -4.07
CA ARG A 73 -3.04 12.06 -3.28
C ARG A 73 -4.26 11.94 -4.20
N VAL A 74 -5.21 11.10 -3.82
CA VAL A 74 -6.51 10.99 -4.50
C VAL A 74 -7.48 11.99 -3.90
N SER A 75 -8.08 12.85 -4.73
CA SER A 75 -9.18 13.72 -4.31
C SER A 75 -10.44 12.87 -4.13
N LEU A 76 -11.07 12.94 -2.96
CA LEU A 76 -12.35 12.24 -2.73
C LEU A 76 -13.55 13.02 -3.29
N ASP A 77 -13.38 14.34 -3.50
CA ASP A 77 -14.45 15.27 -3.84
C ASP A 77 -14.35 15.82 -5.28
N SER A 78 -13.36 15.36 -6.06
CA SER A 78 -13.23 15.74 -7.47
C SER A 78 -12.82 14.57 -8.36
N LEU A 79 -13.18 14.67 -9.64
CA LEU A 79 -12.74 13.76 -10.70
C LEU A 79 -11.36 14.13 -11.25
N ASP A 80 -10.63 15.03 -10.57
CA ASP A 80 -9.33 15.48 -11.02
C ASP A 80 -8.30 14.35 -10.92
N ALA A 81 -7.26 14.45 -11.74
CA ALA A 81 -6.13 13.55 -11.67
C ALA A 81 -5.48 13.62 -10.27
N PRO A 82 -5.03 12.47 -9.72
CA PRO A 82 -4.30 12.45 -8.46
C PRO A 82 -3.11 13.42 -8.44
N GLU A 83 -2.97 14.19 -7.37
CA GLU A 83 -1.93 15.20 -7.21
C GLU A 83 -0.66 14.55 -6.66
N ARG A 84 0.50 14.75 -7.29
CA ARG A 84 1.78 14.27 -6.73
C ARG A 84 2.16 15.10 -5.51
N VAL A 85 2.18 14.46 -4.33
CA VAL A 85 2.49 15.12 -3.05
C VAL A 85 3.90 14.81 -2.54
N ALA A 86 4.52 13.73 -3.01
CA ALA A 86 5.90 13.38 -2.66
C ALA A 86 6.57 12.55 -3.75
N SER A 87 7.89 12.69 -3.84
CA SER A 87 8.79 11.82 -4.61
C SER A 87 10.00 11.49 -3.73
N ALA A 88 10.53 10.28 -3.84
CA ALA A 88 11.84 9.98 -3.28
C ALA A 88 12.91 10.80 -4.00
N ALA A 89 13.99 11.15 -3.29
CA ALA A 89 15.14 11.80 -3.91
C ALA A 89 15.87 10.81 -4.85
N ASP A 90 16.59 11.34 -5.83
CA ASP A 90 17.31 10.53 -6.82
C ASP A 90 18.26 9.53 -6.15
N GLY A 91 18.19 8.27 -6.57
CA GLY A 91 18.97 7.17 -5.99
C GLY A 91 18.53 6.70 -4.60
N VAL A 92 17.54 7.34 -3.97
CA VAL A 92 17.02 6.94 -2.65
C VAL A 92 15.87 5.96 -2.83
N MET A 93 16.06 4.72 -2.38
CA MET A 93 15.06 3.64 -2.49
C MET A 93 14.02 3.64 -1.35
N ARG A 94 13.71 4.83 -0.83
CA ARG A 94 12.78 5.03 0.27
C ARG A 94 12.02 6.34 0.11
N LEU A 95 10.71 6.30 0.36
CA LEU A 95 9.84 7.47 0.46
C LEU A 95 9.20 7.49 1.85
N ASP A 96 9.26 8.66 2.49
CA ASP A 96 8.62 8.97 3.76
C ASP A 96 7.67 10.16 3.58
N PHE A 97 6.40 10.00 3.94
CA PHE A 97 5.43 11.09 3.82
C PHE A 97 4.45 11.09 4.99
N GLU A 98 4.33 12.23 5.67
CA GLU A 98 3.36 12.41 6.75
C GLU A 98 2.01 12.91 6.19
N SER A 99 0.94 12.15 6.44
CA SER A 99 -0.39 12.59 6.08
C SER A 99 -0.98 13.55 7.11
N ASN A 100 -1.44 14.69 6.64
CA ASN A 100 -2.18 15.68 7.42
C ASN A 100 -3.70 15.52 7.34
N GLN A 101 -4.20 14.50 6.64
CA GLN A 101 -5.63 14.25 6.43
C GLN A 101 -5.95 12.76 6.26
N ASP A 102 -7.21 12.39 6.46
CA ASP A 102 -7.70 11.05 6.18
C ASP A 102 -8.03 10.97 4.69
N THR A 103 -7.22 10.25 3.92
CA THR A 103 -7.41 10.17 2.48
C THR A 103 -6.76 8.91 1.88
N GLU A 104 -6.97 8.72 0.59
CA GLU A 104 -6.33 7.68 -0.18
C GLU A 104 -5.15 8.24 -0.96
N PHE A 105 -4.09 7.44 -1.04
CA PHE A 105 -2.93 7.72 -1.86
C PHE A 105 -2.72 6.61 -2.86
N ILE A 106 -2.10 6.95 -3.99
CA ILE A 106 -1.55 5.99 -4.94
C ILE A 106 -0.04 6.08 -4.81
N LEU A 107 0.56 5.00 -4.34
CA LEU A 107 2.00 4.79 -4.41
C LEU A 107 2.33 4.22 -5.78
N ARG A 108 3.36 4.76 -6.42
CA ARG A 108 3.90 4.29 -7.69
C ARG A 108 5.40 4.02 -7.54
N ILE A 109 5.84 2.90 -8.10
CA ILE A 109 7.26 2.66 -8.38
C ILE A 109 7.44 2.42 -9.88
N GLN A 110 8.45 3.04 -10.48
CA GLN A 110 8.70 2.96 -11.90
C GLN A 110 10.21 2.91 -12.17
N PRO A 111 10.71 1.93 -12.95
CA PRO A 111 12.12 1.88 -13.31
C PRO A 111 12.44 2.89 -14.42
N GLU A 112 13.72 3.21 -14.57
CA GLU A 112 14.23 3.79 -15.82
C GLU A 112 13.99 2.85 -17.03
N LEU A 113 14.09 3.42 -18.24
CA LEU A 113 13.90 2.67 -19.48
C LEU A 113 15.02 1.66 -19.72
N LEU A 114 14.69 0.56 -20.40
CA LEU A 114 15.66 -0.44 -20.89
C LEU A 114 16.47 -1.16 -19.80
N ARG A 115 15.96 -1.19 -18.56
CA ARG A 115 16.53 -1.95 -17.45
C ARG A 115 15.59 -3.01 -16.93
N GLY A 116 16.10 -4.24 -16.84
CA GLY A 116 15.42 -5.34 -16.17
C GLY A 116 15.73 -5.28 -14.68
N ILE A 117 14.72 -5.13 -13.83
CA ILE A 117 14.93 -4.94 -12.39
C ILE A 117 13.96 -5.83 -11.59
N GLY A 118 14.52 -6.75 -10.82
CA GLY A 118 13.78 -7.44 -9.76
C GLY A 118 13.66 -6.52 -8.55
N TYR A 119 12.48 -6.46 -7.93
CA TYR A 119 12.25 -5.60 -6.77
C TYR A 119 11.42 -6.29 -5.68
N THR A 120 11.60 -5.84 -4.45
CA THR A 120 10.69 -6.07 -3.32
C THR A 120 10.27 -4.72 -2.76
N LEU A 121 8.98 -4.46 -2.79
CA LEU A 121 8.34 -3.27 -2.23
C LEU A 121 7.76 -3.61 -0.86
N ASN A 122 8.14 -2.85 0.17
CA ASN A 122 7.47 -2.83 1.47
C ASN A 122 6.76 -1.50 1.63
N VAL A 123 5.50 -1.53 2.05
CA VAL A 123 4.72 -0.33 2.36
C VAL A 123 4.10 -0.51 3.73
N PHE A 124 4.27 0.46 4.61
CA PHE A 124 3.68 0.45 5.94
C PHE A 124 3.46 1.87 6.44
N THR A 125 2.81 2.00 7.59
CA THR A 125 2.62 3.29 8.24
C THR A 125 3.31 3.30 9.61
N GLU A 126 3.76 4.48 10.03
CA GLU A 126 4.35 4.76 11.34
C GLU A 126 3.58 5.91 12.03
N PRO A 127 3.42 5.87 13.37
CA PRO A 127 2.85 7.00 14.09
C PRO A 127 3.79 8.19 14.02
N VAL A 128 3.24 9.40 13.86
CA VAL A 128 4.08 10.62 13.75
C VAL A 128 4.42 11.24 15.11
N LEU A 129 3.76 10.76 16.18
CA LEU A 129 3.97 11.17 17.56
C LEU A 129 4.47 10.00 18.40
N ALA A 130 5.39 10.30 19.33
CA ALA A 130 5.83 9.35 20.33
C ALA A 130 4.71 9.09 21.36
N PHE A 131 4.68 7.88 21.92
CA PHE A 131 3.68 7.51 22.92
C PHE A 131 3.87 8.34 24.22
N PRO A 132 2.82 9.01 24.75
CA PRO A 132 2.97 10.06 25.77
C PRO A 132 3.12 9.54 27.21
N VAL A 133 3.27 8.23 27.43
CA VAL A 133 3.40 7.65 28.78
C VAL A 133 4.53 6.63 28.78
N SER A 134 5.50 6.82 29.66
CA SER A 134 6.70 5.98 29.74
C SER A 134 6.35 4.51 29.99
N GLY A 135 6.95 3.61 29.20
CA GLY A 135 6.77 2.17 29.30
C GLY A 135 5.36 1.67 28.94
N LYS A 136 4.54 2.48 28.27
CA LYS A 136 3.18 2.12 27.81
C LYS A 136 3.09 2.14 26.29
N ASP A 137 2.03 1.52 25.79
CA ASP A 137 1.68 1.41 24.38
C ASP A 137 0.16 1.51 24.20
N GLY A 138 -0.33 1.31 22.97
CA GLY A 138 -1.75 1.39 22.63
C GLY A 138 -2.68 0.49 23.46
N ARG A 139 -2.19 -0.57 24.12
CA ARG A 139 -3.01 -1.44 24.99
C ARG A 139 -3.40 -0.75 26.30
N ALA A 140 -2.66 0.30 26.69
CA ALA A 140 -3.00 1.13 27.85
C ALA A 140 -4.13 2.13 27.57
N ILE A 141 -4.56 2.27 26.30
CA ILE A 141 -5.70 3.10 25.92
C ILE A 141 -6.99 2.34 26.21
N GLN A 142 -7.71 2.74 27.27
CA GLN A 142 -8.95 2.07 27.68
C GLN A 142 -10.21 2.95 27.48
N SER A 143 -10.04 4.22 27.11
CA SER A 143 -11.12 5.12 26.74
C SER A 143 -10.75 5.89 25.47
N ARG A 144 -11.55 5.73 24.41
CA ARG A 144 -11.26 6.27 23.07
C ARG A 144 -11.94 7.62 22.84
N PHE A 145 -11.47 8.34 21.83
CA PHE A 145 -12.12 9.54 21.33
C PHE A 145 -13.58 9.24 20.95
N GLY A 146 -14.48 10.18 21.22
CA GLY A 146 -15.91 10.02 20.97
C GLY A 146 -16.66 9.16 21.99
N ALA A 147 -15.99 8.56 22.99
CA ALA A 147 -16.69 7.84 24.06
C ALA A 147 -17.62 8.77 24.87
N ASP A 148 -18.75 8.24 25.33
CA ASP A 148 -19.71 8.99 26.14
C ASP A 148 -19.08 9.45 27.46
N ARG A 149 -19.30 10.72 27.80
CA ARG A 149 -18.96 11.33 29.08
C ARG A 149 -20.20 11.95 29.70
N ASP A 150 -20.20 12.01 31.03
CA ASP A 150 -21.23 12.73 31.79
C ASP A 150 -22.65 12.22 31.45
N ALA A 151 -22.81 10.89 31.36
CA ALA A 151 -24.06 10.20 30.95
C ALA A 151 -24.55 10.60 29.55
N GLY A 152 -23.63 10.72 28.57
CA GLY A 152 -23.94 11.02 27.16
C GLY A 152 -24.09 12.50 26.85
N ARG A 153 -23.88 13.40 27.82
CA ARG A 153 -23.97 14.86 27.62
C ARG A 153 -22.76 15.45 26.91
N ARG A 154 -21.64 14.73 26.87
CA ARG A 154 -20.40 15.18 26.24
C ARG A 154 -19.68 14.01 25.60
N LEU A 155 -19.03 14.26 24.47
CA LEU A 155 -18.11 13.30 23.85
C LEU A 155 -16.68 13.49 24.38
N HIS A 156 -15.97 12.39 24.55
CA HIS A 156 -14.58 12.37 24.92
C HIS A 156 -13.70 12.99 23.81
N LYS A 157 -13.04 14.11 24.09
CA LYS A 157 -12.22 14.88 23.13
C LYS A 157 -10.72 14.51 23.15
N GLY A 158 -10.42 13.24 23.44
CA GLY A 158 -9.07 12.73 23.58
C GLY A 158 -9.10 11.22 23.79
N ILE A 159 -8.01 10.68 24.35
CA ILE A 159 -7.90 9.29 24.81
C ILE A 159 -7.43 9.26 26.26
N ASP A 160 -7.81 8.22 27.01
CA ASP A 160 -7.29 8.00 28.36
C ASP A 160 -6.32 6.81 28.35
N ILE A 161 -5.10 7.08 28.81
CA ILE A 161 -3.99 6.14 28.86
C ILE A 161 -3.74 5.79 30.33
N PHE A 162 -4.12 4.58 30.74
CA PHE A 162 -4.05 4.15 32.13
C PHE A 162 -2.63 3.73 32.52
N ALA A 163 -2.14 4.29 33.64
CA ALA A 163 -0.84 3.98 34.19
C ALA A 163 -0.81 4.29 35.69
N PRO A 164 0.06 3.64 36.49
CA PRO A 164 0.21 3.96 37.90
C PRO A 164 0.45 5.46 38.13
N ARG A 165 -0.09 6.01 39.23
CA ARG A 165 0.23 7.39 39.66
C ARG A 165 1.75 7.53 39.78
N GLY A 166 2.30 8.65 39.33
CA GLY A 166 3.74 8.87 39.33
C GLY A 166 4.45 8.39 38.06
N THR A 167 3.77 7.69 37.14
CA THR A 167 4.38 7.31 35.86
C THR A 167 4.71 8.57 35.05
N PRO A 168 5.91 8.69 34.43
CA PRO A 168 6.25 9.84 33.59
C PRO A 168 5.30 10.02 32.40
N ALA A 169 4.74 11.22 32.27
CA ALA A 169 4.05 11.69 31.07
C ALA A 169 5.07 12.41 30.18
N LEU A 170 5.24 11.91 28.96
CA LEU A 170 6.31 12.30 28.05
C LEU A 170 5.80 13.24 26.96
N ALA A 171 6.63 14.19 26.55
CA ALA A 171 6.40 15.00 25.36
C ALA A 171 6.35 14.11 24.12
N SER A 172 5.22 14.09 23.41
CA SER A 172 5.02 13.25 22.22
C SER A 172 5.74 13.79 20.99
N VAL A 173 6.18 15.06 21.05
CA VAL A 173 6.82 15.82 19.98
C VAL A 173 7.62 16.95 20.61
N SER A 174 8.58 17.52 19.89
CA SER A 174 9.26 18.74 20.34
C SER A 174 8.35 19.97 20.21
N GLY A 175 8.34 20.85 21.20
CA GLY A 175 7.45 21.99 21.19
C GLY A 175 7.53 22.89 22.41
N ARG A 176 6.73 23.96 22.36
CA ARG A 176 6.65 24.95 23.45
C ARG A 176 5.56 24.61 24.46
N VAL A 177 5.90 24.73 25.74
CA VAL A 177 5.07 24.35 26.88
C VAL A 177 4.26 25.54 27.41
N SER A 178 3.02 25.27 27.81
CA SER A 178 2.22 26.10 28.70
C SER A 178 1.59 25.23 29.78
N VAL A 179 1.67 25.64 31.04
CA VAL A 179 1.11 24.91 32.18
C VAL A 179 -0.09 25.63 32.77
N GLY A 180 -1.01 24.89 33.38
CA GLY A 180 -2.18 25.47 34.02
C GLY A 180 -2.86 24.53 35.00
N THR A 181 -3.87 25.03 35.70
CA THR A 181 -4.77 24.22 36.53
C THR A 181 -6.21 24.62 36.27
N ASN A 182 -7.12 23.65 36.11
CA ASN A 182 -8.55 23.91 35.95
C ASN A 182 -9.41 22.78 36.55
N ASN A 183 -10.71 23.02 36.67
CA ASN A 183 -11.64 22.07 37.31
C ASN A 183 -11.81 20.74 36.55
N LEU A 184 -11.71 20.77 35.22
CA LEU A 184 -11.91 19.59 34.38
C LEU A 184 -10.65 18.74 34.34
N GLY A 185 -9.57 19.26 33.76
CA GLY A 185 -8.30 18.56 33.58
C GLY A 185 -7.42 18.51 34.83
N GLY A 186 -7.73 19.24 35.90
CA GLY A 186 -6.85 19.32 37.07
C GLY A 186 -5.57 20.06 36.71
N LYS A 187 -4.41 19.48 37.03
CA LYS A 187 -3.11 19.98 36.59
C LYS A 187 -2.86 19.55 35.15
N VAL A 188 -2.55 20.53 34.29
CA VAL A 188 -2.49 20.30 32.84
C VAL A 188 -1.22 20.88 32.20
N VAL A 189 -0.73 20.23 31.16
CA VAL A 189 0.30 20.76 30.28
C VAL A 189 -0.24 20.82 28.86
N PHE A 190 -0.11 21.98 28.22
CA PHE A 190 -0.26 22.13 26.78
C PHE A 190 1.12 22.17 26.13
N LEU A 191 1.28 21.41 25.06
CA LEU A 191 2.50 21.36 24.25
C LEU A 191 2.15 21.74 22.82
N ARG A 192 2.66 22.87 22.36
CA ARG A 192 2.48 23.36 20.99
C ARG A 192 3.56 22.76 20.10
N ASP A 193 3.17 21.91 19.16
CA ASP A 193 4.04 21.25 18.19
C ASP A 193 4.71 22.29 17.27
N ASP A 194 6.04 22.19 17.13
CA ASP A 194 6.84 23.09 16.30
C ASP A 194 6.61 22.92 14.79
N ARG A 195 6.09 21.77 14.34
CA ARG A 195 5.99 21.39 12.93
C ARG A 195 4.55 21.34 12.43
N ARG A 196 3.62 20.79 13.22
CA ARG A 196 2.28 20.41 12.74
C ARG A 196 1.19 21.41 13.06
N ASN A 197 1.52 22.50 13.76
CA ASN A 197 0.55 23.46 14.29
C ASN A 197 -0.56 22.78 15.13
N LEU A 198 -0.17 21.74 15.86
CA LEU A 198 -1.04 21.01 16.79
C LEU A 198 -0.77 21.50 18.22
N ASN A 199 -1.81 21.51 19.04
CA ASN A 199 -1.68 21.66 20.48
C ASN A 199 -2.05 20.34 21.15
N LEU A 200 -1.08 19.74 21.84
CA LEU A 200 -1.27 18.51 22.59
C LEU A 200 -1.60 18.87 24.03
N TYR A 201 -2.57 18.17 24.61
CA TYR A 201 -3.09 18.42 25.94
C TYR A 201 -2.88 17.21 26.83
N TYR A 202 -2.18 17.42 27.93
CA TYR A 202 -1.86 16.44 28.95
C TYR A 202 -2.60 16.82 30.22
N ALA A 203 -3.54 16.00 30.67
CA ALA A 203 -4.39 16.31 31.82
C ALA A 203 -4.43 15.20 32.87
N HIS A 204 -5.01 15.55 34.00
CA HIS A 204 -5.11 14.75 35.22
C HIS A 204 -3.77 14.49 35.88
N LEU A 205 -2.76 15.31 35.60
CA LEU A 205 -1.41 15.14 36.14
C LEU A 205 -1.41 15.23 37.67
N ASP A 206 -0.59 14.41 38.31
CA ASP A 206 -0.30 14.52 39.74
C ASP A 206 0.67 15.67 40.01
N THR A 207 1.69 15.80 39.15
CA THR A 207 2.74 16.84 39.22
C THR A 207 3.07 17.34 37.82
N GLN A 208 3.30 18.65 37.68
CA GLN A 208 3.87 19.28 36.49
C GLN A 208 5.36 19.49 36.75
N LEU A 209 6.22 19.01 35.84
CA LEU A 209 7.69 19.09 35.98
C LEU A 209 8.31 20.15 35.06
N VAL A 210 7.47 20.87 34.34
CA VAL A 210 7.82 21.95 33.40
C VAL A 210 7.05 23.22 33.78
N THR A 211 7.48 24.34 33.23
CA THR A 211 6.88 25.67 33.41
C THR A 211 6.49 26.29 32.07
N THR A 212 5.57 27.26 32.10
CA THR A 212 5.14 27.95 30.88
C THR A 212 6.32 28.68 30.26
N GLY A 213 6.52 28.48 28.95
CA GLY A 213 7.62 29.08 28.20
C GLY A 213 8.73 28.09 27.87
N ASP A 214 8.85 26.99 28.64
CA ASP A 214 9.82 25.94 28.39
C ASP A 214 9.67 25.35 26.97
N HIS A 215 10.78 24.89 26.43
CA HIS A 215 10.81 24.09 25.22
C HIS A 215 11.18 22.66 25.59
N ALA A 216 10.32 21.71 25.23
CA ALA A 216 10.52 20.29 25.49
C ALA A 216 10.85 19.57 24.19
N ASN A 217 11.79 18.63 24.24
CA ASN A 217 12.05 17.69 23.15
C ASN A 217 11.13 16.48 23.25
N ALA A 218 10.86 15.83 22.11
CA ALA A 218 10.15 14.55 22.12
C ALA A 218 10.85 13.55 23.06
N GLY A 219 10.09 12.98 23.99
CA GLY A 219 10.59 12.07 25.03
C GLY A 219 10.88 12.73 26.39
N ASP A 220 10.97 14.06 26.48
CA ASP A 220 11.17 14.75 27.76
C ASP A 220 9.97 14.54 28.70
N THR A 221 10.22 14.45 30.01
CA THR A 221 9.14 14.30 30.97
C THR A 221 8.49 15.65 31.28
N LEU A 222 7.20 15.79 30.95
CA LEU A 222 6.41 17.00 31.19
C LEU A 222 5.78 17.01 32.59
N GLY A 223 5.52 15.83 33.14
CA GLY A 223 4.83 15.68 34.40
C GLY A 223 4.64 14.23 34.78
N LEU A 224 3.89 13.99 35.85
CA LEU A 224 3.62 12.65 36.37
C LEU A 224 2.13 12.35 36.29
N VAL A 225 1.78 11.15 35.84
CA VAL A 225 0.40 10.65 35.75
C VAL A 225 -0.27 10.70 37.12
N GLY A 226 -1.53 11.13 37.14
CA GLY A 226 -2.33 11.25 38.35
C GLY A 226 -3.81 11.02 38.08
N ASN A 227 -4.64 11.69 38.87
CA ASN A 227 -6.09 11.74 38.67
C ASN A 227 -6.67 13.08 39.16
N THR A 228 -5.95 14.19 38.98
CA THR A 228 -6.44 15.51 39.42
C THR A 228 -7.60 16.01 38.55
N GLY A 229 -8.33 17.03 39.04
CA GLY A 229 -9.52 17.55 38.35
C GLY A 229 -10.73 16.64 38.52
N ASN A 230 -11.53 16.47 37.46
CA ASN A 230 -12.73 15.65 37.51
C ASN A 230 -12.45 14.13 37.56
N ALA A 231 -11.21 13.71 37.29
CA ALA A 231 -10.76 12.33 37.38
C ALA A 231 -10.53 11.82 38.81
N ARG A 232 -10.69 12.65 39.85
CA ARG A 232 -10.30 12.32 41.25
C ARG A 232 -10.87 11.00 41.80
N ARG A 233 -12.01 10.53 41.26
CA ARG A 233 -12.67 9.28 41.68
C ARG A 233 -12.45 8.11 40.72
N THR A 234 -11.58 8.24 39.73
CA THR A 234 -11.23 7.18 38.78
C THR A 234 -9.78 6.71 38.98
N PRO A 235 -9.41 5.52 38.46
CA PRO A 235 -8.03 5.08 38.48
C PRO A 235 -7.10 6.09 37.77
N PRO A 236 -5.83 6.23 38.21
CA PRO A 236 -4.88 7.13 37.57
C PRO A 236 -4.69 6.85 36.08
N HIS A 237 -4.71 7.93 35.29
CA HIS A 237 -4.55 7.89 33.84
C HIS A 237 -4.08 9.25 33.32
N LEU A 238 -3.44 9.27 32.17
CA LEU A 238 -3.23 10.48 31.38
C LEU A 238 -4.43 10.66 30.45
N HIS A 239 -5.15 11.77 30.56
CA HIS A 239 -6.00 12.21 29.47
C HIS A 239 -5.13 12.95 28.46
N PHE A 240 -5.07 12.43 27.23
CA PHE A 240 -4.27 12.97 26.13
C PHE A 240 -5.20 13.44 25.00
N GLY A 241 -5.13 14.72 24.67
CA GLY A 241 -5.91 15.33 23.58
C GLY A 241 -5.00 15.95 22.52
N ILE A 242 -5.47 16.00 21.29
CA ILE A 242 -4.82 16.75 20.20
C ILE A 242 -5.83 17.75 19.65
N TYR A 243 -5.39 18.99 19.48
CA TYR A 243 -6.22 20.08 18.98
C TYR A 243 -5.54 20.76 17.78
N SER A 244 -6.32 20.94 16.72
CA SER A 244 -5.93 21.68 15.52
C SER A 244 -6.66 23.03 15.47
N ARG A 245 -5.95 24.10 15.10
CA ARG A 245 -6.52 25.44 15.04
C ARG A 245 -7.61 25.50 13.96
N GLY A 246 -8.82 25.90 14.33
CA GLY A 246 -9.96 26.01 13.42
C GLY A 246 -10.80 24.74 13.26
N GLU A 247 -10.26 23.57 13.63
CA GLU A 247 -10.93 22.27 13.52
C GLU A 247 -11.34 21.68 14.88
N GLY A 248 -10.70 22.13 15.97
CA GLY A 248 -10.98 21.64 17.32
C GLY A 248 -10.24 20.36 17.65
N ALA A 249 -10.89 19.47 18.40
CA ALA A 249 -10.29 18.23 18.88
C ALA A 249 -10.27 17.16 17.77
N ILE A 250 -9.12 16.51 17.60
CA ILE A 250 -8.94 15.41 16.64
C ILE A 250 -8.63 14.11 17.40
N ASP A 251 -8.98 12.96 16.82
CA ASP A 251 -8.70 11.66 17.43
C ASP A 251 -7.18 11.43 17.54
N PRO A 252 -6.61 11.31 18.76
CA PRO A 252 -5.19 11.05 18.94
C PRO A 252 -4.73 9.66 18.51
N TYR A 253 -5.66 8.70 18.32
CA TYR A 253 -5.30 7.29 18.16
C TYR A 253 -4.37 7.03 16.97
N SER A 254 -4.66 7.60 15.80
CA SER A 254 -3.84 7.41 14.58
C SER A 254 -2.46 8.04 14.67
N PHE A 255 -2.29 9.05 15.52
CA PHE A 255 -1.00 9.72 15.74
C PHE A 255 -0.05 8.91 16.62
N LEU A 256 -0.59 8.02 17.46
CA LEU A 256 0.17 7.32 18.51
C LEU A 256 0.28 5.82 18.27
N VAL A 257 -0.73 5.21 17.62
CA VAL A 257 -0.88 3.76 17.54
C VAL A 257 -1.14 3.36 16.10
N ILE A 258 -0.37 2.37 15.65
CA ILE A 258 -0.63 1.64 14.43
C ILE A 258 -0.78 0.18 14.79
N PRO A 259 -1.74 -0.56 14.18
CA PRO A 259 -1.86 -1.99 14.40
C PRO A 259 -0.50 -2.66 14.15
N LEU A 260 0.02 -3.36 15.17
CA LEU A 260 1.25 -4.13 15.11
C LEU A 260 1.03 -5.38 14.25
N ALA A 261 0.93 -5.21 12.94
CA ALA A 261 0.98 -6.29 11.99
C ALA A 261 2.40 -6.37 11.42
N PRO A 262 3.05 -7.54 11.40
CA PRO A 262 4.28 -7.69 10.64
C PRO A 262 3.97 -7.52 9.15
N VAL A 263 4.95 -7.01 8.39
CA VAL A 263 4.86 -6.96 6.93
C VAL A 263 4.64 -8.39 6.41
N PRO A 264 3.57 -8.68 5.65
CA PRO A 264 3.26 -10.05 5.23
C PRO A 264 4.38 -10.65 4.38
N ALA A 265 4.74 -11.90 4.64
CA ALA A 265 5.74 -12.60 3.84
C ALA A 265 5.15 -13.03 2.48
N VAL A 266 5.94 -12.95 1.41
CA VAL A 266 5.58 -13.56 0.12
C VAL A 266 5.85 -15.07 0.22
N THR A 267 4.79 -15.86 0.17
CA THR A 267 4.82 -17.33 0.24
C THR A 267 4.59 -18.00 -1.11
N ALA A 268 4.12 -17.24 -2.12
CA ALA A 268 4.00 -17.73 -3.48
C ALA A 268 5.39 -17.94 -4.11
N ASP A 269 5.51 -18.92 -5.00
CA ASP A 269 6.76 -19.25 -5.68
C ASP A 269 7.19 -18.13 -6.63
N THR A 270 8.17 -17.34 -6.20
CA THR A 270 8.67 -16.17 -6.95
C THR A 270 9.33 -16.54 -8.27
N SER A 271 9.66 -17.81 -8.51
CA SER A 271 10.20 -18.26 -9.81
C SER A 271 9.19 -18.21 -10.96
N PHE A 272 7.92 -17.91 -10.68
CA PHE A 272 6.92 -17.59 -11.71
C PHE A 272 7.01 -16.16 -12.23
N ILE A 273 7.59 -15.22 -11.46
CA ILE A 273 7.64 -13.80 -11.82
C ILE A 273 8.37 -13.61 -13.16
N GLY A 274 7.80 -12.77 -14.02
CA GLY A 274 8.27 -12.51 -15.38
C GLY A 274 7.84 -13.56 -16.40
N SER A 275 7.40 -14.75 -15.97
CA SER A 275 7.04 -15.86 -16.85
C SER A 275 5.56 -15.83 -17.27
N LEU A 276 5.27 -16.46 -18.40
CA LEU A 276 3.90 -16.87 -18.70
C LEU A 276 3.52 -18.10 -17.86
N ALA A 277 2.27 -18.13 -17.41
CA ALA A 277 1.66 -19.23 -16.69
C ALA A 277 0.20 -19.40 -17.15
N ARG A 278 -0.47 -20.43 -16.63
CA ARG A 278 -1.90 -20.65 -16.91
C ARG A 278 -2.65 -21.14 -15.68
N ILE A 279 -3.98 -21.05 -15.74
CA ILE A 279 -4.86 -21.52 -14.69
C ILE A 279 -4.89 -23.06 -14.69
N SER A 280 -4.60 -23.68 -13.55
CA SER A 280 -4.68 -25.12 -13.31
C SER A 280 -5.99 -25.55 -12.65
N ALA A 281 -6.74 -24.64 -12.01
CA ALA A 281 -8.07 -24.94 -11.46
C ALA A 281 -9.13 -25.00 -12.57
N ARG A 282 -10.31 -25.59 -12.29
CA ARG A 282 -11.45 -25.58 -13.25
C ARG A 282 -11.86 -24.15 -13.61
N ARG A 283 -11.87 -23.28 -12.60
CA ARG A 283 -12.06 -21.84 -12.69
C ARG A 283 -11.40 -21.19 -11.48
N THR A 284 -11.03 -19.94 -11.61
CA THR A 284 -10.59 -19.07 -10.52
C THR A 284 -11.07 -17.65 -10.78
N THR A 285 -10.99 -16.81 -9.77
CA THR A 285 -11.31 -15.39 -9.88
C THR A 285 -10.06 -14.59 -10.21
N LEU A 286 -10.18 -13.62 -11.11
CA LEU A 286 -9.25 -12.51 -11.25
C LEU A 286 -9.75 -11.38 -10.34
N SER A 287 -9.17 -11.28 -9.15
CA SER A 287 -9.58 -10.29 -8.14
C SER A 287 -8.83 -8.98 -8.33
N ARG A 288 -9.48 -7.84 -8.02
CA ARG A 288 -8.77 -6.55 -7.93
C ARG A 288 -7.88 -6.44 -6.69
N LEU A 289 -8.14 -7.24 -5.65
CA LEU A 289 -7.40 -7.22 -4.39
C LEU A 289 -6.90 -8.64 -4.05
N PRO A 290 -5.71 -8.78 -3.45
CA PRO A 290 -5.30 -10.06 -2.87
C PRO A 290 -6.23 -10.43 -1.70
N GLY A 291 -6.63 -11.71 -1.60
CA GLY A 291 -7.44 -12.21 -0.48
C GLY A 291 -8.94 -11.93 -0.52
N ALA A 292 -9.41 -11.03 -1.38
CA ALA A 292 -10.82 -10.64 -1.41
C ALA A 292 -11.70 -11.61 -2.21
N ARG A 293 -12.90 -11.90 -1.70
CA ARG A 293 -14.07 -12.21 -2.54
C ARG A 293 -14.51 -10.88 -3.16
N SER A 294 -13.89 -10.51 -4.27
CA SER A 294 -14.25 -9.27 -4.97
C SER A 294 -15.64 -9.42 -5.61
N THR A 295 -16.47 -8.38 -5.46
CA THR A 295 -17.80 -8.26 -6.09
C THR A 295 -17.70 -7.91 -7.59
N GLU A 296 -16.57 -7.37 -8.02
CA GLU A 296 -16.25 -6.99 -9.41
C GLU A 296 -15.04 -7.80 -9.89
N ALA A 297 -15.26 -9.09 -10.11
CA ALA A 297 -14.17 -10.02 -10.37
C ALA A 297 -14.49 -10.90 -11.58
N ASP A 298 -13.57 -10.92 -12.54
CA ASP A 298 -13.70 -11.76 -13.72
C ASP A 298 -13.46 -13.22 -13.35
N THR A 299 -14.15 -14.13 -14.04
CA THR A 299 -13.88 -15.56 -13.91
C THR A 299 -12.91 -16.00 -14.98
N LEU A 300 -11.75 -16.53 -14.56
CA LEU A 300 -10.80 -17.18 -15.45
C LEU A 300 -11.04 -18.69 -15.45
N LEU A 301 -11.08 -19.28 -16.63
CA LEU A 301 -11.28 -20.72 -16.80
C LEU A 301 -9.93 -21.45 -16.79
N ARG A 302 -10.00 -22.78 -16.63
CA ARG A 302 -8.84 -23.65 -16.78
C ARG A 302 -8.11 -23.36 -18.10
N HIS A 303 -6.78 -23.35 -18.04
CA HIS A 303 -5.86 -23.09 -19.16
C HIS A 303 -5.82 -21.66 -19.68
N THR A 304 -6.57 -20.71 -19.08
CA THR A 304 -6.40 -19.29 -19.38
C THR A 304 -4.95 -18.87 -19.11
N VAL A 305 -4.29 -18.30 -20.11
CA VAL A 305 -2.89 -17.85 -20.04
C VAL A 305 -2.80 -16.42 -19.55
N PHE A 306 -1.76 -16.14 -18.78
CA PHE A 306 -1.42 -14.80 -18.29
C PHE A 306 0.08 -14.70 -18.02
N ARG A 307 0.58 -13.48 -17.86
CA ARG A 307 1.93 -13.20 -17.37
C ARG A 307 1.89 -12.93 -15.87
N VAL A 308 2.77 -13.59 -15.10
CA VAL A 308 2.98 -13.25 -13.69
C VAL A 308 3.96 -12.08 -13.61
N VAL A 309 3.56 -11.00 -12.96
CA VAL A 309 4.33 -9.74 -12.93
C VAL A 309 4.85 -9.42 -11.54
N ALA A 310 4.14 -9.89 -10.52
CA ALA A 310 4.56 -9.80 -9.13
C ALA A 310 3.86 -10.87 -8.28
N ALA A 311 4.30 -10.98 -7.03
CA ALA A 311 3.75 -11.86 -6.01
C ALA A 311 3.57 -11.10 -4.69
N THR A 312 2.44 -11.33 -4.02
CA THR A 312 2.14 -10.81 -2.69
C THR A 312 1.45 -11.91 -1.88
N GLU A 313 1.95 -12.20 -0.67
CA GLU A 313 1.52 -13.34 0.13
C GLU A 313 1.45 -14.65 -0.69
N ARG A 314 0.25 -15.22 -0.86
CA ARG A 314 -0.06 -16.43 -1.63
C ARG A 314 -0.69 -16.15 -3.00
N TRP A 315 -0.59 -14.92 -3.49
CA TRP A 315 -1.23 -14.43 -4.70
C TRP A 315 -0.19 -13.98 -5.71
N TYR A 316 -0.48 -14.21 -6.99
CA TYR A 316 0.24 -13.58 -8.08
C TYR A 316 -0.54 -12.37 -8.57
N ARG A 317 0.14 -11.24 -8.73
CA ARG A 317 -0.32 -10.17 -9.62
C ARG A 317 -0.01 -10.61 -11.04
N VAL A 318 -1.01 -10.56 -11.91
CA VAL A 318 -0.94 -11.04 -13.28
C VAL A 318 -1.46 -10.01 -14.25
N THR A 319 -0.97 -10.08 -15.49
CA THR A 319 -1.50 -9.34 -16.64
C THR A 319 -1.98 -10.35 -17.68
N LEU A 320 -3.24 -10.21 -18.07
CA LEU A 320 -3.86 -10.96 -19.15
C LEU A 320 -3.36 -10.46 -20.52
N PRO A 321 -3.50 -11.25 -21.59
CA PRO A 321 -3.12 -10.85 -22.95
C PRO A 321 -3.82 -9.61 -23.51
N ASP A 322 -4.95 -9.20 -22.94
CA ASP A 322 -5.70 -7.97 -23.26
C ASP A 322 -5.33 -6.79 -22.34
N ASP A 323 -4.19 -6.89 -21.65
CA ASP A 323 -3.63 -5.91 -20.71
C ASP A 323 -4.42 -5.70 -19.40
N ARG A 324 -5.59 -6.35 -19.23
CA ARG A 324 -6.25 -6.40 -17.92
C ARG A 324 -5.32 -7.02 -16.89
N SER A 325 -5.33 -6.46 -15.69
CA SER A 325 -4.47 -6.93 -14.60
C SER A 325 -5.26 -7.16 -13.32
N GLY A 326 -4.75 -8.04 -12.47
CA GLY A 326 -5.40 -8.38 -11.20
C GLY A 326 -4.62 -9.46 -10.46
N PHE A 327 -5.27 -10.09 -9.49
CA PHE A 327 -4.68 -11.12 -8.65
C PHE A 327 -5.33 -12.47 -8.86
N VAL A 328 -4.51 -13.52 -8.93
CA VAL A 328 -4.94 -14.92 -8.95
C VAL A 328 -4.23 -15.68 -7.82
N ALA A 329 -4.90 -16.67 -7.24
CA ALA A 329 -4.30 -17.48 -6.19
C ALA A 329 -3.15 -18.32 -6.76
N ALA A 330 -1.97 -18.30 -6.13
CA ALA A 330 -0.82 -19.06 -6.63
C ALA A 330 -1.13 -20.57 -6.77
N ALA A 331 -1.92 -21.11 -5.85
CA ALA A 331 -2.37 -22.51 -5.85
C ALA A 331 -3.27 -22.90 -7.04
N SER A 332 -3.85 -21.93 -7.76
CA SER A 332 -4.67 -22.18 -8.95
C SER A 332 -3.90 -22.00 -10.27
N THR A 333 -2.57 -21.91 -10.21
CA THR A 333 -1.71 -21.67 -11.37
C THR A 333 -0.73 -22.82 -11.63
N GLU A 334 -0.33 -22.97 -12.89
CA GLU A 334 0.72 -23.90 -13.31
C GLU A 334 1.57 -23.30 -14.43
N ARG A 335 2.77 -23.86 -14.63
CA ARG A 335 3.67 -23.45 -15.73
C ARG A 335 3.17 -23.96 -17.09
N LEU A 336 3.51 -23.23 -18.14
CA LEU A 336 3.29 -23.63 -19.54
C LEU A 336 4.33 -24.67 -20.01
N ARG A 337 4.36 -25.83 -19.35
CA ARG A 337 5.26 -26.95 -19.71
C ARG A 337 4.53 -28.05 -20.48
N ALA A 338 3.34 -28.43 -20.03
CA ALA A 338 2.60 -29.54 -20.62
C ALA A 338 1.68 -29.08 -21.76
N THR A 339 1.70 -29.78 -22.88
CA THR A 339 0.68 -29.65 -23.93
C THR A 339 -0.69 -30.04 -23.39
N ILE A 340 -1.70 -29.16 -23.52
CA ILE A 340 -3.08 -29.46 -23.07
C ILE A 340 -3.83 -30.34 -24.07
N ARG A 341 -3.59 -30.10 -25.36
CA ARG A 341 -4.12 -30.85 -26.50
C ARG A 341 -3.34 -30.45 -27.75
N PHE A 342 -3.57 -31.17 -28.84
CA PHE A 342 -3.10 -30.76 -30.16
C PHE A 342 -4.23 -30.10 -30.94
N HIS A 343 -3.90 -29.08 -31.73
CA HIS A 343 -4.82 -28.44 -32.67
C HIS A 343 -4.32 -28.61 -34.10
N SER A 344 -5.17 -29.13 -34.97
CA SER A 344 -4.84 -29.36 -36.37
C SER A 344 -5.22 -28.15 -37.20
N VAL A 345 -4.24 -27.57 -37.89
CA VAL A 345 -4.45 -26.48 -38.85
C VAL A 345 -4.36 -27.04 -40.27
N ARG A 346 -5.18 -26.49 -41.17
CA ARG A 346 -5.19 -26.84 -42.61
C ARG A 346 -5.00 -25.57 -43.43
N GLY A 347 -4.28 -25.67 -44.54
CA GLY A 347 -4.02 -24.52 -45.40
C GLY A 347 -3.07 -23.52 -44.73
N THR A 348 -3.39 -22.23 -44.80
CA THR A 348 -2.52 -21.17 -44.27
C THR A 348 -3.08 -20.65 -42.95
N THR A 349 -2.30 -20.76 -41.87
CA THR A 349 -2.63 -20.19 -40.56
C THR A 349 -1.56 -19.20 -40.12
N THR A 350 -2.00 -18.03 -39.67
CA THR A 350 -1.10 -17.00 -39.13
C THR A 350 -0.97 -17.14 -37.63
N VAL A 351 0.27 -17.17 -37.15
CA VAL A 351 0.64 -17.14 -35.73
C VAL A 351 0.98 -15.70 -35.37
N ARG A 352 0.45 -15.23 -34.24
CA ARG A 352 0.57 -13.84 -33.81
C ARG A 352 1.26 -13.69 -32.46
N ASP A 353 1.84 -12.53 -32.20
CA ASP A 353 2.45 -12.21 -30.90
C ASP A 353 1.42 -12.01 -29.78
N ARG A 354 0.19 -11.60 -30.11
CA ARG A 354 -0.94 -11.42 -29.19
C ARG A 354 -2.24 -12.04 -29.72
N PRO A 355 -3.21 -12.38 -28.84
CA PRO A 355 -4.51 -12.93 -29.23
C PRO A 355 -5.45 -11.83 -29.75
N ASN A 356 -5.03 -11.17 -30.83
CA ASN A 356 -5.77 -10.08 -31.47
C ASN A 356 -5.57 -10.21 -32.99
N PRO A 357 -6.63 -10.05 -33.82
CA PRO A 357 -6.51 -10.29 -35.26
C PRO A 357 -5.59 -9.26 -35.97
N ALA A 358 -5.43 -8.07 -35.40
CA ALA A 358 -4.56 -7.01 -35.88
C ALA A 358 -3.12 -7.09 -35.31
N ALA A 359 -2.83 -8.07 -34.45
CA ALA A 359 -1.52 -8.25 -33.86
C ALA A 359 -0.47 -8.71 -34.90
N ALA A 360 0.80 -8.45 -34.62
CA ALA A 360 1.88 -8.75 -35.56
C ALA A 360 1.95 -10.25 -35.87
N VAL A 361 2.16 -10.58 -37.14
CA VAL A 361 2.38 -11.97 -37.56
C VAL A 361 3.82 -12.33 -37.21
N THR A 362 3.99 -13.33 -36.36
CA THR A 362 5.32 -13.85 -36.01
C THR A 362 5.75 -14.95 -36.97
N THR A 363 4.81 -15.83 -37.32
CA THR A 363 5.05 -16.99 -38.17
C THR A 363 3.82 -17.26 -39.04
N VAL A 364 4.04 -17.74 -40.26
CA VAL A 364 2.97 -18.26 -41.13
C VAL A 364 3.19 -19.76 -41.29
N ILE A 365 2.17 -20.54 -40.97
CA ILE A 365 2.17 -22.00 -41.11
C ILE A 365 1.36 -22.34 -42.35
N THR A 366 1.97 -23.03 -43.30
CA THR A 366 1.33 -23.47 -44.55
C THR A 366 1.19 -24.99 -44.60
N GLY A 367 0.06 -25.46 -45.10
CA GLY A 367 -0.24 -26.89 -45.23
C GLY A 367 -0.92 -27.45 -43.98
N ASN A 368 -0.83 -28.77 -43.80
CA ASN A 368 -1.42 -29.45 -42.66
C ASN A 368 -0.40 -29.56 -41.54
N ALA A 369 -0.69 -28.98 -40.38
CA ALA A 369 0.17 -29.08 -39.21
C ALA A 369 -0.64 -29.41 -37.96
N ARG A 370 0.01 -30.08 -37.00
CA ARG A 370 -0.58 -30.45 -35.71
C ARG A 370 0.21 -29.78 -34.60
N LEU A 371 -0.36 -28.72 -34.02
CA LEU A 371 0.33 -27.82 -33.12
C LEU A 371 0.02 -28.16 -31.65
N PRO A 372 1.03 -28.29 -30.78
CA PRO A 372 0.84 -28.30 -29.33
C PRO A 372 0.13 -27.03 -28.87
N VAL A 373 -1.00 -27.17 -28.19
CA VAL A 373 -1.67 -26.07 -27.48
C VAL A 373 -1.12 -26.03 -26.06
N LEU A 374 -0.64 -24.86 -25.64
CA LEU A 374 -0.13 -24.62 -24.29
C LEU A 374 -1.17 -23.94 -23.40
N GLY A 375 -2.14 -23.23 -23.97
CA GLY A 375 -3.20 -22.60 -23.20
C GLY A 375 -4.16 -21.83 -24.08
N THR A 376 -5.09 -21.12 -23.45
CA THR A 376 -6.15 -20.39 -24.14
C THR A 376 -6.27 -18.97 -23.61
N PHE A 377 -6.88 -18.10 -24.41
CA PHE A 377 -7.37 -16.80 -23.96
C PHE A 377 -8.52 -16.40 -24.87
N GLU A 378 -9.72 -16.25 -24.31
CA GLU A 378 -10.95 -16.10 -25.08
C GLU A 378 -11.03 -17.18 -26.19
N ASN A 379 -11.20 -16.75 -27.45
CA ASN A 379 -11.29 -17.63 -28.62
C ASN A 379 -9.92 -17.93 -29.25
N TYR A 380 -8.81 -17.64 -28.56
CA TYR A 380 -7.45 -17.87 -29.07
C TYR A 380 -6.76 -19.02 -28.35
N LEU A 381 -5.87 -19.69 -29.08
CA LEU A 381 -5.02 -20.75 -28.60
C LEU A 381 -3.58 -20.27 -28.62
N LEU A 382 -2.89 -20.38 -27.48
CA LEU A 382 -1.44 -20.25 -27.44
C LEU A 382 -0.83 -21.58 -27.88
N VAL A 383 -0.11 -21.56 -28.99
CA VAL A 383 0.54 -22.73 -29.57
C VAL A 383 2.06 -22.61 -29.57
N GLU A 384 2.73 -23.74 -29.68
CA GLU A 384 4.18 -23.83 -29.87
C GLU A 384 4.47 -24.40 -31.26
N ASP A 385 5.39 -23.77 -32.00
CA ASP A 385 5.85 -24.25 -33.29
C ASP A 385 6.96 -25.30 -33.15
N ALA A 386 7.36 -25.92 -34.26
CA ALA A 386 8.39 -26.97 -34.27
C ALA A 386 9.79 -26.50 -33.83
N ARG A 387 10.03 -25.18 -33.76
CA ARG A 387 11.29 -24.57 -33.31
C ARG A 387 11.21 -24.12 -31.84
N GLY A 388 10.11 -24.40 -31.15
CA GLY A 388 9.85 -23.94 -29.78
C GLY A 388 9.35 -22.49 -29.71
N GLY A 389 9.09 -21.85 -30.85
CA GLY A 389 8.51 -20.51 -30.90
C GLY A 389 7.05 -20.55 -30.45
N ARG A 390 6.63 -19.56 -29.66
CA ARG A 390 5.26 -19.49 -29.13
C ARG A 390 4.49 -18.36 -29.77
N GLY A 391 3.21 -18.58 -30.03
CA GLY A 391 2.31 -17.52 -30.48
C GLY A 391 0.86 -17.94 -30.55
N TRP A 392 0.01 -17.00 -30.95
CA TRP A 392 -1.44 -17.11 -30.86
C TRP A 392 -2.06 -17.41 -32.23
N ILE A 393 -2.99 -18.36 -32.26
CA ILE A 393 -3.86 -18.62 -33.41
C ILE A 393 -5.32 -18.49 -32.98
N ALA A 394 -6.21 -18.16 -33.91
CA ALA A 394 -7.65 -18.25 -33.66
C ALA A 394 -8.03 -19.73 -33.42
N GLY A 395 -8.82 -20.00 -32.38
CA GLY A 395 -9.19 -21.36 -31.99
C GLY A 395 -10.21 -22.04 -32.91
N GLY A 396 -10.84 -21.28 -33.81
CA GLY A 396 -12.02 -21.70 -34.56
C GLY A 396 -13.27 -21.77 -33.68
N PRO A 397 -14.48 -21.84 -34.29
CA PRO A 397 -15.71 -22.15 -33.59
C PRO A 397 -15.72 -23.57 -32.99
#